data_AF-A0A965YF14-F1
#
_entry.id   AF-A0A965YF14-F1
#
_cell.length_a   1.000
_cell.length_b   1.000
_cell.length_c   1.000
_cell.angle_alpha   90.00
_cell.angle_beta   90.00
_cell.angle_gamma   90.00
#
_symmetry.space_group_name_H-M   'P 1'
#
loop_
_entity.id
_entity.type
_entity.pdbx_description
1 polymer ?
#
loop_
_entity_poly.entity_id
_entity_poly.type
_entity_poly.pdbx_seq_one_letter_code
_entity_poly.pdbx_strand_id
1 'polypeptide(L)'
;CKEVIKYRMPTFVLPGKGDILSVAAFKAHIGLYPQPEAIEALQADLAGLKTSKGAIQLPLDQSLPLALVGKVIAYRLEALA
;
A
#
# COMPACT_ATOMS: atom_id res chain seq x y z
N CYS A 1 -10.74 -10.82 -4.60
CA CYS A 1 -10.01 -9.59 -4.95
C CYS A 1 -10.23 -9.31 -6.44
N LYS A 2 -10.41 -8.05 -6.85
CA LYS A 2 -10.47 -7.65 -8.27
C LYS A 2 -9.42 -6.57 -8.51
N GLU A 3 -8.74 -6.62 -9.64
CA GLU A 3 -7.85 -5.56 -10.09
C GLU A 3 -8.61 -4.59 -11.02
N VAL A 4 -8.41 -3.29 -10.81
CA VAL A 4 -8.97 -2.22 -11.63
C VAL A 4 -7.93 -1.11 -11.83
N ILE A 5 -8.13 -0.25 -12.83
CA ILE A 5 -7.36 0.99 -12.97
C ILE A 5 -8.17 2.14 -12.36
N LYS A 6 -7.62 2.80 -11.34
CA LYS A 6 -8.15 4.04 -10.76
C LYS A 6 -7.07 5.10 -10.73
N TYR A 7 -7.38 6.33 -11.11
CA TYR A 7 -6.40 7.43 -11.14
C TYR A 7 -5.09 7.08 -11.90
N ARG A 8 -5.19 6.27 -12.96
CA ARG A 8 -4.06 5.73 -13.74
C ARG A 8 -3.11 4.82 -12.94
N MET A 9 -3.57 4.24 -11.85
CA MET A 9 -2.83 3.30 -11.00
C MET A 9 -3.55 1.94 -10.96
N PRO A 10 -2.81 0.82 -11.09
CA PRO A 10 -3.33 -0.49 -10.68
C PRO A 10 -3.81 -0.44 -9.24
N THR A 11 -5.06 -0.85 -9.03
CA THR A 11 -5.70 -0.82 -7.72
C THR A 11 -6.40 -2.15 -7.47
N PHE A 12 -6.07 -2.76 -6.34
CA PHE A 12 -6.71 -3.96 -5.84
C PHE A 12 -7.89 -3.58 -4.97
N VAL A 13 -9.06 -4.13 -5.28
CA VAL A 13 -10.32 -3.83 -4.59
C VAL A 13 -10.96 -5.09 -4.04
N LEU A 14 -11.64 -4.94 -2.90
CA LEU A 14 -12.54 -5.93 -2.34
C LEU A 14 -13.96 -5.58 -2.78
N PRO A 15 -14.60 -6.38 -3.66
CA PRO A 15 -15.91 -6.06 -4.23
C PRO A 15 -16.95 -5.78 -3.14
N GLY A 16 -17.69 -4.68 -3.30
CA GLY A 16 -18.71 -4.24 -2.35
C GLY A 16 -18.20 -3.60 -1.06
N LYS A 17 -16.88 -3.55 -0.84
CA LYS A 17 -16.28 -3.03 0.41
C LYS A 17 -15.38 -1.82 0.17
N GLY A 18 -14.42 -1.90 -0.73
CA GLY A 18 -13.55 -0.76 -1.05
C GLY A 18 -12.16 -1.12 -1.56
N ASP A 19 -11.27 -0.14 -1.50
CA ASP A 19 -9.92 -0.24 -2.06
C ASP A 19 -8.96 -0.84 -1.02
N ILE A 20 -8.30 -1.93 -1.41
CA ILE A 20 -7.31 -2.61 -0.57
C ILE A 20 -5.97 -1.86 -0.69
N LEU A 21 -5.47 -1.72 -1.92
CA LEU A 21 -4.16 -1.14 -2.18
C LEU A 21 -4.08 -0.64 -3.63
N SER A 22 -3.71 0.63 -3.82
CA SER A 22 -3.23 1.11 -5.13
C SER A 22 -1.70 1.09 -5.16
N VAL A 23 -1.14 0.87 -6.36
CA VAL A 23 0.31 0.87 -6.58
C VAL A 23 0.67 1.74 -7.77
N ALA A 24 1.81 2.42 -7.73
CA ALA A 24 2.34 3.18 -8.85
C ALA A 24 3.85 3.06 -8.95
N ALA A 25 4.38 3.05 -10.17
CA ALA A 25 5.81 3.05 -10.43
C ALA A 25 6.32 4.48 -10.65
N PHE A 26 7.43 4.83 -9.99
CA PHE A 26 8.15 6.08 -10.18
C PHE A 26 9.61 5.80 -10.53
N LYS A 27 10.36 6.85 -10.91
CA LYS A 27 11.75 6.73 -11.35
C LYS A 27 12.69 6.06 -10.35
N ALA A 28 12.45 6.24 -9.04
CA ALA A 28 13.36 5.78 -7.98
C ALA A 28 12.67 4.88 -6.94
N HIS A 29 11.35 4.73 -6.98
CA HIS A 29 10.61 3.99 -5.97
C HIS A 29 9.29 3.44 -6.53
N ILE A 30 8.71 2.48 -5.82
CA ILE A 30 7.32 2.04 -5.98
C ILE A 30 6.49 2.72 -4.89
N GLY A 31 5.42 3.40 -5.29
CA GLY A 31 4.44 3.99 -4.38
C GLY A 31 3.36 2.98 -4.02
N LEU A 32 3.15 2.76 -2.72
CA LEU A 32 2.03 2.00 -2.19
C LEU A 32 1.03 2.96 -1.54
N TYR A 33 -0.26 2.78 -1.82
CA TYR A 33 -1.33 3.65 -1.33
C TYR A 33 -2.41 2.82 -0.62
N PRO A 34 -2.18 2.45 0.65
CA PRO A 34 -3.11 1.62 1.40
C PRO A 34 -4.22 2.40 2.13
N GLN A 35 -4.38 3.71 1.93
CA GLN A 35 -5.15 4.63 2.79
C GLN A 35 -4.40 5.10 4.06
N PRO A 36 -4.69 6.32 4.57
CA PRO A 36 -3.98 6.90 5.71
C PRO A 36 -4.00 6.06 6.99
N GLU A 37 -5.12 5.40 7.27
CA GLU A 37 -5.32 4.64 8.51
C GLU A 37 -4.35 3.46 8.61
N ALA A 38 -3.96 2.87 7.47
CA ALA A 38 -2.96 1.81 7.44
C ALA A 38 -1.54 2.31 7.74
N ILE A 39 -1.23 3.53 7.34
CA ILE A 39 0.07 4.14 7.61
C ILE A 39 0.17 4.50 9.09
N GLU A 40 -0.91 5.01 9.67
CA GLU A 40 -1.01 5.32 11.10
C GLU A 40 -0.88 4.05 11.96
N ALA A 41 -1.60 2.97 11.63
CA ALA A 41 -1.54 1.73 12.38
C ALA A 41 -0.19 1.00 12.29
N LEU A 42 0.51 1.13 11.16
CA LEU A 42 1.78 0.42 10.88
C LEU A 42 3.02 1.33 11.01
N GLN A 43 2.93 2.47 11.70
CA GLN A 43 4.05 3.41 11.80
C GLN A 43 5.36 2.76 12.28
N ALA A 44 5.28 1.85 13.25
CA ALA A 44 6.45 1.14 13.76
C ALA A 44 7.08 0.21 12.71
N ASP A 45 6.26 -0.52 11.95
CA ASP A 45 6.72 -1.40 10.87
C ASP A 45 7.27 -0.64 9.66
N LEU A 46 6.85 0.62 9.48
CA LEU A 46 7.29 1.51 8.41
C LEU A 46 8.55 2.30 8.77
N ALA A 47 9.12 2.10 9.96
CA ALA A 47 10.33 2.76 10.39
C ALA A 47 11.49 2.51 9.39
N GLY A 48 12.14 3.58 8.95
CA GLY A 48 13.22 3.52 7.96
C GLY A 48 12.77 3.61 6.49
N LEU A 49 11.46 3.56 6.22
CA LEU A 49 10.90 3.85 4.90
C LEU A 49 10.41 5.30 4.82
N LYS A 50 10.43 5.85 3.60
CA LYS A 50 9.86 7.17 3.35
C LYS A 50 8.35 7.04 3.19
N THR A 51 7.60 7.70 4.06
CA THR A 51 6.14 7.71 4.06
C THR A 51 5.58 9.13 3.97
N SER A 52 4.31 9.23 3.58
CA SER A 52 3.49 10.44 3.67
C SER A 52 2.13 10.07 4.27
N LYS A 53 1.21 11.03 4.37
CA LYS A 53 -0.15 10.79 4.91
C LYS A 53 -0.89 9.65 4.21
N GLY A 54 -0.60 9.36 2.94
CA GLY A 54 -1.33 8.33 2.17
C GLY A 54 -0.45 7.45 1.30
N ALA A 55 0.88 7.54 1.43
CA ALA A 55 1.79 6.77 0.60
C ALA A 55 2.98 6.20 1.38
N ILE A 56 3.41 5.01 0.99
CA ILE A 56 4.67 4.38 1.38
C ILE A 56 5.55 4.30 0.13
N GLN A 57 6.80 4.75 0.22
CA GLN A 57 7.76 4.67 -0.89
C GLN A 57 8.71 3.50 -0.65
N LEU A 58 8.64 2.49 -1.50
CA LEU A 58 9.57 1.37 -1.53
C LEU A 58 10.73 1.69 -2.49
N PRO A 59 11.97 1.79 -2.01
CA PRO A 59 13.13 2.05 -2.87
C PRO A 59 13.31 0.95 -3.93
N LEU A 60 13.70 1.32 -5.16
CA LEU A 60 13.99 0.36 -6.23
C LEU A 60 15.37 -0.29 -6.12
N ASP A 61 16.26 0.27 -5.31
CA ASP A 61 17.63 -0.19 -5.09
C ASP A 61 17.75 -1.27 -4.01
N GLN A 62 16.63 -1.66 -3.41
CA GLN A 62 16.55 -2.62 -2.32
C GLN A 62 15.57 -3.75 -2.65
N SER A 63 15.75 -4.89 -1.98
CA SER A 63 14.80 -5.99 -2.09
C SER A 63 13.41 -5.58 -1.56
N LEU A 64 12.36 -5.97 -2.28
CA LEU A 64 10.99 -5.69 -1.87
C LEU A 64 10.70 -6.30 -0.49
N PRO A 65 10.23 -5.51 0.50
CA PRO A 65 9.91 -6.01 1.82
C PRO A 65 8.54 -6.72 1.82
N LEU A 66 8.46 -7.90 1.21
CA LEU A 66 7.21 -8.62 0.99
C LEU A 66 6.42 -8.89 2.28
N ALA A 67 7.12 -9.13 3.40
CA ALA A 67 6.49 -9.31 4.70
C ALA A 67 5.73 -8.05 5.16
N LEU A 68 6.32 -6.87 4.98
CA LEU A 68 5.68 -5.59 5.27
C LEU A 68 4.47 -5.35 4.35
N VAL A 69 4.63 -5.62 3.05
CA VAL A 69 3.52 -5.49 2.08
C VAL A 69 2.36 -6.41 2.47
N GLY A 70 2.65 -7.63 2.92
CA GLY A 70 1.67 -8.56 3.47
C GLY A 70 0.93 -8.00 4.68
N LYS A 71 1.65 -7.39 5.64
CA LYS A 71 1.04 -6.72 6.81
C LYS A 71 0.10 -5.59 6.40
N VAL A 72 0.52 -4.75 5.46
CA VAL A 72 -0.30 -3.64 4.93
C VAL A 72 -1.60 -4.17 4.32
N ILE A 73 -1.51 -5.21 3.48
CA ILE A 73 -2.69 -5.82 2.85
C ILE A 73 -3.59 -6.48 3.90
N ALA A 74 -3.03 -7.20 4.87
CA ALA A 74 -3.78 -7.85 5.93
C ALA A 74 -4.58 -6.83 6.76
N TYR A 75 -3.93 -5.74 7.19
CA TYR A 75 -4.60 -4.64 7.88
C TYR A 75 -5.74 -4.06 7.04
N ARG A 76 -5.53 -3.89 5.73
CA ARG A 76 -6.57 -3.35 4.84
C ARG A 76 -7.73 -4.29 4.61
N LEU A 77 -7.51 -5.59 4.60
CA LEU A 77 -8.60 -6.56 4.54
C LEU A 77 -9.40 -6.57 5.84
N GLU A 78 -8.73 -6.45 7.00
CA GLU A 78 -9.37 -6.36 8.31
C GLU A 78 -10.19 -5.07 8.48
N ALA A 79 -9.64 -3.92 8.09
CA ALA A 79 -10.35 -2.64 8.13
C ALA A 79 -11.54 -2.55 7.15
N LEU A 80 -11.62 -3.44 6.16
CA LEU A 80 -12.74 -3.58 5.23
C LEU A 80 -13.70 -4.72 5.62
N ALA A 81 -13.39 -5.49 6.67
CA ALA A 81 -14.18 -6.62 7.14
C ALA A 81 -15.51 -6.11 7.73
#